data_AF-A0A0F9A605-F1
#
_entry.id   AF-A0A0F9A605-F1
#
_cell.length_a   1.000
_cell.length_b   1.000
_cell.length_c   1.000
_cell.angle_alpha   90.00
_cell.angle_beta   90.00
_cell.angle_gamma   90.00
#
_symmetry.space_group_name_H-M   'P 1'
#
loop_
_entity.id
_entity.type
_entity.pdbx_description
1 polymer ?
#
loop_
_entity_poly.entity_id
_entity_poly.type
_entity_poly.pdbx_seq_one_letter_code
_entity_poly.pdbx_strand_id
1 'polypeptide(L)'
;VRTGYGEGLDFRMYKRGADFKNDTAKFLIYPVFEGQPIELRDLDKMSRVAMSSRKDLIVATVDRLSKPIYYSVKKFEILNNEEAIG
;
A
#
# COMPACT_ATOMS: atom_id res chain seq x y z
N VAL A 1 -5.13 -13.11 7.04
CA VAL A 1 -4.04 -12.11 7.23
C VAL A 1 -2.76 -12.86 7.57
N ARG A 2 -1.60 -12.39 7.11
CA ARG A 2 -0.27 -12.88 7.49
C ARG A 2 0.66 -11.70 7.79
N THR A 3 1.73 -11.94 8.55
CA THR A 3 2.78 -10.96 8.79
C THR A 3 3.37 -10.47 7.46
N GLY A 4 3.56 -9.16 7.37
CA GLY A 4 4.18 -8.49 6.24
C GLY A 4 5.70 -8.61 6.26
N TYR A 5 6.37 -7.65 5.61
CA TYR A 5 7.81 -7.68 5.40
C TYR A 5 8.60 -6.96 6.51
N GLY A 6 7.91 -6.29 7.45
CA GLY A 6 8.52 -5.39 8.43
C GLY A 6 8.71 -3.99 7.86
N GLU A 7 9.38 -3.11 8.62
CA GLU A 7 9.67 -1.72 8.23
C GLU A 7 8.43 -0.88 7.84
N GLY A 8 7.30 -1.10 8.51
CA GLY A 8 6.04 -0.39 8.26
C GLY A 8 5.09 -1.13 7.30
N LEU A 9 5.51 -2.20 6.64
CA LEU A 9 4.58 -3.09 5.91
C LEU A 9 4.25 -4.29 6.78
N ASP A 10 3.34 -4.08 7.73
CA ASP A 10 3.14 -5.00 8.84
C ASP A 10 2.26 -6.20 8.46
N PHE A 11 1.44 -6.07 7.40
CA PHE A 11 0.52 -7.13 7.01
C PHE A 11 0.48 -7.41 5.51
N ARG A 12 0.23 -8.68 5.20
CA ARG A 12 -0.13 -9.18 3.88
C ARG A 12 -1.54 -9.74 3.91
N MET A 13 -2.38 -9.27 2.99
CA MET A 13 -3.76 -9.74 2.85
C MET A 13 -3.96 -10.58 1.58
N TYR A 14 -4.78 -11.60 1.74
CA TYR A 14 -5.17 -12.54 0.71
C TYR A 14 -6.65 -12.35 0.43
N LYS A 15 -7.11 -12.77 -0.76
CA LYS A 15 -8.55 -12.81 -1.05
C LYS A 15 -9.26 -13.76 -0.07
N ARG A 16 -10.54 -13.51 0.17
CA ARG A 16 -11.38 -14.40 0.98
C ARG A 16 -11.39 -15.79 0.35
N GLY A 17 -11.15 -16.82 1.16
CA GLY A 17 -11.10 -18.22 0.71
C GLY A 17 -9.76 -18.67 0.12
N ALA A 18 -8.71 -17.83 0.15
CA ALA A 18 -7.40 -18.19 -0.39
C ALA A 18 -6.73 -19.34 0.39
N ASP A 19 -6.09 -20.24 -0.34
CA ASP A 19 -5.19 -21.24 0.21
C ASP A 19 -3.82 -20.59 0.43
N PHE A 20 -3.44 -20.38 1.69
CA PHE A 20 -2.18 -19.69 2.02
C PHE A 20 -0.90 -20.42 1.58
N LYS A 21 -0.97 -21.70 1.17
CA LYS A 21 0.19 -22.41 0.61
C LYS A 21 0.39 -22.13 -0.88
N ASN A 22 -0.71 -22.00 -1.62
CA ASN A 22 -0.70 -21.96 -3.08
C ASN A 22 -1.01 -20.57 -3.64
N ASP A 23 -1.82 -19.79 -2.92
CA ASP A 23 -2.17 -18.43 -3.32
C ASP A 23 -1.14 -17.41 -2.85
N THR A 24 -1.07 -16.30 -3.57
CA THR A 24 -0.20 -15.17 -3.22
C THR A 24 -1.00 -14.05 -2.55
N ALA A 25 -0.37 -13.35 -1.61
CA ALA A 25 -0.97 -12.16 -1.02
C ALA A 25 -1.22 -11.10 -2.10
N LYS A 26 -2.41 -10.51 -2.10
CA LYS A 26 -2.81 -9.47 -3.05
C LYS A 26 -2.42 -8.06 -2.57
N PHE A 27 -2.48 -7.84 -1.25
CA PHE A 27 -2.26 -6.51 -0.68
C PHE A 27 -1.12 -6.50 0.34
N LEU A 28 -0.41 -5.38 0.40
CA LEU A 28 0.41 -4.99 1.54
C LEU A 28 -0.27 -3.85 2.28
N ILE A 29 -0.25 -3.93 3.61
CA ILE A 29 -0.89 -2.95 4.47
C ILE A 29 0.18 -2.10 5.14
N TYR A 30 0.09 -0.78 4.96
CA TYR A 30 0.86 0.22 5.68
C TYR A 30 -0.05 0.90 6.71
N PRO A 31 0.03 0.54 8.01
CA PRO A 31 -0.76 1.18 9.04
C PRO A 31 -0.22 2.58 9.36
N VAL A 32 -1.14 3.54 9.50
CA VAL A 32 -0.85 4.93 9.87
C VAL A 32 -1.76 5.32 11.02
N PHE A 33 -1.19 5.80 12.12
CA PHE A 33 -1.98 6.28 13.26
C PHE A 33 -2.47 7.69 13.01
N GLU A 34 -3.76 7.93 13.25
CA GLU A 34 -4.33 9.26 13.09
C GLU A 34 -3.66 10.27 14.04
N GLY A 35 -3.39 11.47 13.53
CA GLY A 35 -2.66 12.52 14.26
C GLY A 35 -1.14 12.34 14.27
N GLN A 36 -0.60 11.26 13.67
CA GLN A 36 0.83 11.14 13.42
C GLN A 36 1.15 11.49 11.96
N PRO A 37 2.04 12.47 11.71
CA PRO A 37 2.46 12.79 10.35
C PRO A 37 3.26 11.63 9.75
N ILE A 38 3.12 11.44 8.44
CA ILE A 38 3.96 10.53 7.65
C ILE A 38 4.81 11.34 6.68
N GLU A 39 6.05 10.90 6.44
CA GLU A 39 6.86 11.50 5.39
C GLU A 39 6.44 10.96 4.01
N LEU A 40 6.38 11.85 3.01
CA LEU A 40 6.10 11.44 1.63
C LEU A 40 7.16 10.48 1.07
N ARG A 41 8.40 10.58 1.57
CA ARG A 41 9.50 9.67 1.20
C ARG A 41 9.24 8.25 1.66
N ASP A 42 8.68 8.08 2.87
CA ASP A 42 8.29 6.77 3.38
C ASP A 42 7.14 6.19 2.57
N LEU A 43 6.15 7.02 2.22
CA LEU A 43 5.04 6.58 1.37
C LEU A 43 5.53 6.15 -0.04
N ASP A 44 6.45 6.88 -0.67
CA ASP A 44 7.06 6.47 -1.95
C ASP A 44 7.87 5.18 -1.79
N LYS A 45 8.65 5.02 -0.71
CA LYS A 45 9.37 3.78 -0.39
C LYS A 45 8.40 2.59 -0.31
N MET A 46 7.34 2.71 0.48
CA MET A 46 6.33 1.66 0.64
C MET A 46 5.60 1.36 -0.67
N SER A 47 5.30 2.38 -1.46
CA SER A 47 4.69 2.23 -2.79
C SER A 47 5.58 1.43 -3.73
N ARG A 48 6.88 1.74 -3.79
CA ARG A 48 7.86 0.99 -4.60
C ARG A 48 8.01 -0.46 -4.15
N VAL A 49 8.03 -0.71 -2.84
CA VAL A 49 8.08 -2.09 -2.31
C VAL A 49 6.85 -2.87 -2.75
N ALA A 50 5.65 -2.30 -2.62
CA ALA A 50 4.42 -2.95 -3.07
C ALA A 50 4.43 -3.25 -4.57
N MET A 51 4.78 -2.25 -5.40
CA MET A 51 4.89 -2.41 -6.85
C MET A 51 5.89 -3.49 -7.26
N SER A 52 7.11 -3.47 -6.69
CA SER A 52 8.15 -4.46 -6.99
C SER A 52 7.73 -5.89 -6.57
N SER A 53 6.93 -6.02 -5.52
CA SER A 53 6.38 -7.29 -5.07
C SER A 53 5.11 -7.74 -5.83
N ARG A 54 4.66 -6.96 -6.82
CA ARG A 54 3.40 -7.12 -7.56
C ARG A 54 2.17 -7.19 -6.63
N LYS A 55 2.13 -6.32 -5.62
CA LYS A 55 1.02 -6.20 -4.66
C LYS A 55 0.47 -4.78 -4.67
N ASP A 56 -0.81 -4.67 -4.38
CA ASP A 56 -1.46 -3.39 -4.16
C ASP A 56 -1.08 -2.85 -2.76
N LEU A 57 -0.67 -1.59 -2.66
CA LEU A 57 -0.46 -0.94 -1.37
C LEU A 57 -1.78 -0.38 -0.85
N ILE A 58 -2.12 -0.73 0.39
CA ILE A 58 -3.25 -0.16 1.12
C ILE A 58 -2.71 0.59 2.33
N VAL A 59 -3.07 1.86 2.45
CA VAL A 59 -2.86 2.63 3.68
C VAL A 59 -4.06 2.42 4.59
N ALA A 60 -3.83 1.94 5.80
CA ALA A 60 -4.87 1.75 6.80
C ALA A 60 -4.69 2.80 7.90
N THR A 61 -5.54 3.82 7.92
CA THR A 61 -5.53 4.82 9.00
C THR A 61 -6.29 4.27 10.20
N VAL A 62 -5.71 4.39 11.39
CA VAL A 62 -6.29 3.86 12.63
C VAL A 62 -6.45 5.00 13.63
N ASP A 63 -7.67 5.18 14.12
CA ASP A 63 -8.01 6.11 15.18
C ASP A 63 -8.04 5.43 16.55
N ARG A 64 -8.20 6.22 17.62
CA ARG A 64 -8.33 5.70 19.00
C ARG A 64 -9.64 4.93 19.22
N LEU A 65 -10.62 5.08 18.34
CA LEU A 65 -11.94 4.43 18.40
C LEU A 65 -11.99 3.11 17.63
N SER A 66 -10.83 2.62 17.17
CA SER A 66 -10.62 1.31 16.56
C SER A 66 -11.39 1.07 15.25
N LYS A 67 -11.74 2.13 14.51
CA LYS A 67 -12.36 2.01 13.18
C LYS A 67 -11.35 2.33 12.09
N PRO A 68 -10.74 1.33 11.43
CA PRO A 68 -9.77 1.60 10.38
C PRO A 68 -10.43 2.09 9.09
N ILE A 69 -9.84 3.09 8.45
CA ILE A 69 -10.19 3.54 7.10
C ILE A 69 -9.09 3.11 6.14
N TYR A 70 -9.46 2.61 4.96
CA TYR A 70 -8.54 2.04 3.99
C TYR A 70 -8.47 2.87 2.71
N TYR A 71 -7.27 3.24 2.30
CA TYR A 71 -7.00 3.96 1.06
C TYR A 71 -6.14 3.11 0.12
N SER A 72 -6.55 3.00 -1.15
CA SER A 72 -5.75 2.36 -2.19
C SER A 72 -4.77 3.38 -2.77
N VAL A 73 -3.49 3.01 -2.84
CA VAL A 73 -2.44 3.86 -3.37
C VAL A 73 -2.05 3.37 -4.77
N LYS A 74 -2.08 4.28 -5.75
CA LYS A 74 -1.58 4.02 -7.11
C LYS A 74 -0.55 5.06 -7.50
N LYS A 75 0.58 4.57 -8.00
CA LYS A 75 1.56 5.41 -8.69
C LYS A 75 1.11 5.63 -10.12
N PHE A 76 1.22 6.85 -10.60
CA PHE A 76 0.95 7.22 -11.98
C PHE A 76 2.07 8.13 -12.48
N GLU A 77 2.30 8.10 -13.78
CA GLU A 77 3.19 9.03 -14.47
C GLU A 77 2.31 10.00 -15.26
N ILE A 78 2.62 11.29 -15.15
CA ILE A 78 1.98 12.32 -15.96
C ILE A 78 2.81 12.45 -17.24
N LEU A 79 2.22 12.10 -18.37
CA LEU A 79 2.82 12.34 -19.68
C LEU A 79 2.47 13.77 -20.09
N ASN A 80 3.47 14.65 -20.16
CA ASN A 80 3.30 15.98 -20.72
C ASN A 80 3.50 15.91 -22.24
N ASN A 81 2.42 16.08 -23.01
CA ASN A 81 2.50 16.21 -24.46
C ASN A 81 2.55 17.69 -24.84
N GLU A 82 3.70 18.34 -24.68
CA GLU A 82 3.95 19.69 -25.21
C GLU A 82 4.62 19.69 -26.59
N GLU A 83 4.88 18.53 -27.20
CA GLU A 83 5.54 18.42 -28.52
C GLU A 83 4.63 17.85 -29.62
N ALA A 84 3.43 18.43 -29.80
CA ALA A 84 2.55 18.10 -30.94
C ALA A 84 2.25 19.29 -31.86
N ILE A 85 3.01 20.38 -31.76
CA ILE A 85 2.95 21.51 -32.69
C ILE A 85 4.37 22.00 -32.96
N GLY A 86 5.05 21.30 -33.88
CA GLY A 86 6.30 21.72 -34.51
C GLY A 86 6.20 21.44 -36.00
#